data_AF-A0A090F602-F1
#
_entry.id   AF-A0A090F602-F1
#
_cell.length_a   1.000
_cell.length_b   1.000
_cell.length_c   1.000
_cell.angle_alpha   90.00
_cell.angle_beta   90.00
_cell.angle_gamma   90.00
#
_symmetry.space_group_name_H-M   'P 1'
#
loop_
_entity.id
_entity.type
_entity.pdbx_description
1 polymer ?
#
loop_
_entity_poly.entity_id
_entity_poly.type
_entity_poly.pdbx_seq_one_letter_code
_entity_poly.pdbx_strand_id
1 'polypeptide(L)'
;MTGGAPDPQLEALVSAVNATRASYDAAVADLLRYIGGDQRGVPLASATTSSAPPFAEPERRADLIGAEWIEVATAAQRFELSKEVIRSWCQRDKTFGWKYGAGWLVSVSKMRARLGIR
;
A
#
# COMPACT_ATOMS: atom_id res chain seq x y z
N MET A 1 -47.66 -21.20 8.41
CA MET A 1 -46.43 -21.35 9.22
C MET A 1 -45.60 -22.43 8.54
N THR A 2 -44.64 -22.07 7.70
CA THR A 2 -43.80 -23.02 6.95
C THR A 2 -42.35 -22.61 7.15
N GLY A 3 -41.72 -23.18 8.18
CA GLY A 3 -40.26 -23.17 8.34
C GLY A 3 -39.67 -24.18 7.36
N GLY A 4 -39.12 -23.69 6.25
CA GLY A 4 -38.36 -24.51 5.32
C GLY A 4 -37.04 -24.93 5.97
N ALA A 5 -36.76 -26.23 5.99
CA ALA A 5 -35.47 -26.74 6.44
C ALA A 5 -34.35 -26.12 5.58
N PRO A 6 -33.21 -25.71 6.17
CA PRO A 6 -32.09 -25.16 5.41
C PRO A 6 -31.58 -26.20 4.42
N ASP A 7 -31.31 -25.75 3.18
CA ASP A 7 -30.79 -26.61 2.12
C ASP A 7 -29.40 -27.14 2.51
N PRO A 8 -29.22 -28.46 2.66
CA PRO A 8 -27.96 -29.03 3.15
C PRO A 8 -26.79 -28.81 2.15
N GLN A 9 -27.07 -28.63 0.87
CA GLN A 9 -26.03 -28.29 -0.11
C GLN A 9 -25.58 -26.84 0.04
N LEU A 10 -26.51 -25.93 0.34
CA LEU A 10 -26.19 -24.53 0.63
C LEU A 10 -25.32 -24.42 1.89
N GLU A 11 -25.65 -25.12 2.97
CA GLU A 11 -24.86 -25.13 4.20
C GLU A 11 -23.44 -25.69 3.99
N ALA A 12 -23.31 -26.74 3.18
CA ALA A 12 -22.01 -27.29 2.81
C ALA A 12 -21.16 -26.30 2.00
N LEU A 13 -21.78 -25.58 1.05
CA LEU A 13 -21.10 -24.54 0.26
C LEU A 13 -20.67 -23.35 1.13
N VAL A 14 -21.54 -22.87 2.01
CA VAL A 14 -21.23 -21.79 2.96
C VAL A 14 -20.08 -22.20 3.88
N SER A 15 -20.11 -23.42 4.39
CA SER A 15 -19.04 -23.97 5.24
C SER A 15 -17.71 -24.06 4.49
N ALA A 16 -17.73 -24.51 3.22
CA ALA A 16 -16.53 -24.58 2.39
C ALA A 16 -15.93 -23.19 2.15
N VAL A 17 -16.76 -22.18 1.82
CA VAL A 17 -16.31 -20.80 1.62
C VAL A 17 -15.70 -20.22 2.89
N ASN A 18 -16.32 -20.46 4.05
CA ASN A 18 -15.79 -20.00 5.34
C ASN A 18 -14.46 -20.66 5.69
N ALA A 19 -14.31 -21.96 5.40
CA ALA A 19 -13.05 -22.67 5.60
C ALA A 19 -11.92 -22.14 4.69
N THR A 20 -12.24 -21.82 3.42
CA THR A 20 -11.29 -21.18 2.51
C THR A 20 -10.87 -19.80 3.02
N ARG A 21 -11.82 -19.00 3.50
CA ARG A 21 -11.55 -17.68 4.07
C ARG A 21 -10.64 -17.77 5.30
N ALA A 22 -10.93 -18.68 6.23
CA ALA A 22 -10.11 -18.90 7.42
C ALA A 22 -8.68 -19.32 7.05
N SER A 23 -8.52 -20.19 6.04
CA SER A 23 -7.21 -20.59 5.52
C SER A 23 -6.44 -19.41 4.92
N TYR A 24 -7.12 -18.54 4.19
CA TYR A 24 -6.53 -17.32 3.63
C TYR A 24 -6.07 -16.35 4.72
N ASP A 25 -6.93 -16.07 5.71
CA ASP A 25 -6.60 -15.19 6.84
C ASP A 25 -5.39 -15.72 7.62
N ALA A 26 -5.31 -17.05 7.80
CA ALA A 26 -4.15 -17.69 8.44
C ALA A 26 -2.85 -17.51 7.62
N ALA A 27 -2.92 -17.67 6.29
CA ALA A 27 -1.77 -17.47 5.41
C ALA A 27 -1.28 -16.00 5.42
N VAL A 28 -2.21 -15.04 5.46
CA VAL A 28 -1.88 -13.61 5.58
C VAL A 28 -1.23 -13.33 6.94
N ALA A 29 -1.76 -13.89 8.03
CA ALA A 29 -1.17 -13.74 9.35
C ALA A 29 0.25 -14.31 9.42
N ASP A 30 0.50 -15.45 8.78
CA ASP A 30 1.83 -16.05 8.70
C ASP A 30 2.81 -15.18 7.91
N LEU A 31 2.38 -14.64 6.77
CA LEU A 31 3.18 -13.70 5.97
C LEU A 31 3.54 -12.44 6.77
N LEU A 32 2.58 -11.86 7.51
CA LEU A 32 2.84 -10.72 8.38
C LEU A 32 3.82 -11.05 9.50
N ARG A 33 3.71 -12.26 10.08
CA ARG A 33 4.65 -12.76 11.09
C ARG A 33 6.05 -12.95 10.50
N TYR A 34 6.15 -13.44 9.27
CA TYR A 34 7.43 -13.58 8.57
C TYR A 34 8.09 -12.22 8.32
N ILE A 35 7.33 -11.26 7.79
CA ILE A 35 7.81 -9.89 7.54
C ILE A 35 8.18 -9.17 8.85
N GLY A 36 7.38 -9.32 9.91
CA GLY A 36 7.64 -8.71 11.22
C GLY A 36 8.70 -9.43 12.07
N GLY A 37 8.97 -10.71 11.78
CA GLY A 37 9.94 -11.54 12.48
C GLY A 37 11.39 -11.22 12.12
N ASP A 38 11.64 -10.66 10.94
CA ASP A 38 12.96 -10.23 10.47
C ASP A 38 13.54 -9.06 11.29
N GLN A 39 12.70 -8.34 12.06
CA GLN A 39 13.14 -7.22 12.90
C GLN A 39 13.56 -7.61 14.34
N ARG A 40 13.60 -8.89 14.71
CA ARG A 40 13.90 -9.33 16.10
C ARG A 40 15.38 -9.56 16.43
N GLY A 41 16.30 -8.98 15.65
CA GLY A 41 17.75 -9.08 15.88
C GLY A 41 18.42 -7.84 16.49
N VAL A 42 17.71 -6.72 16.62
CA VAL A 42 18.26 -5.48 17.17
C VAL A 42 17.63 -5.20 18.53
N PRO A 43 18.42 -5.02 19.61
CA PRO A 43 17.87 -4.76 20.92
C PRO A 43 17.10 -3.44 20.89
N LEU A 44 15.79 -3.53 21.14
CA LEU A 44 14.87 -2.41 21.20
C LEU A 44 15.18 -1.59 22.46
N ALA A 45 16.11 -0.64 22.33
CA ALA A 45 16.16 0.48 23.25
C ALA A 45 14.90 1.32 23.02
N SER A 46 14.07 1.39 24.06
CA SER A 46 12.96 2.31 24.28
C SER A 46 12.87 3.49 23.32
N ALA A 47 11.85 3.50 22.48
CA ALA A 47 11.24 4.73 22.01
C ALA A 47 9.74 4.49 21.81
N THR A 48 8.99 4.88 22.84
CA THR A 48 7.83 5.76 22.79
C THR A 48 6.93 5.62 21.56
N THR A 49 5.63 5.43 21.80
CA THR A 49 4.50 5.77 20.92
C THR A 49 4.87 6.84 19.89
N SER A 50 5.43 6.40 18.76
CA SER A 50 5.76 7.28 17.65
C SER A 50 4.51 7.29 16.83
N SER A 51 3.77 8.39 16.97
CA SER A 51 2.83 8.87 15.97
C SER A 51 3.44 8.63 14.60
N ALA A 52 3.13 7.49 13.97
CA ALA A 52 3.45 7.30 12.57
C ALA A 52 2.84 8.51 11.87
N PRO A 53 3.63 9.32 11.14
CA PRO A 53 3.01 10.33 10.30
C PRO A 53 1.97 9.58 9.45
N PRO A 54 0.72 10.08 9.32
CA PRO A 54 -0.36 9.35 8.65
C PRO A 54 -0.06 9.01 7.18
N PHE A 55 1.07 9.51 6.68
CA PHE A 55 1.71 9.10 5.44
C PHE A 55 3.19 8.82 5.74
N ALA A 56 3.56 7.56 5.89
CA ALA A 56 4.97 7.17 5.83
C ALA A 56 5.54 7.72 4.53
N GLU A 57 6.67 8.45 4.60
CA GLU A 57 7.37 8.87 3.40
C GLU A 57 7.66 7.61 2.58
N PRO A 58 7.18 7.53 1.31
CA PRO A 58 7.40 6.35 0.48
C PRO A 58 8.90 6.08 0.45
N GLU A 59 9.27 4.82 0.67
CA GLU A 59 10.67 4.50 0.82
C GLU A 59 11.38 4.71 -0.52
N ARG A 60 12.46 5.51 -0.54
CA ARG A 60 13.21 5.86 -1.75
C ARG A 60 14.10 4.69 -2.19
N ARG A 61 13.47 3.60 -2.60
CA ARG A 61 14.09 2.35 -2.99
C ARG A 61 14.02 2.17 -4.51
N ALA A 62 15.13 1.74 -5.11
CA ALA A 62 15.23 1.57 -6.56
C ALA A 62 14.34 0.42 -7.07
N ASP A 63 14.11 -0.60 -6.24
CA ASP A 63 13.18 -1.71 -6.47
C ASP A 63 11.71 -1.29 -6.58
N LEU A 64 11.36 -0.09 -6.12
CA LEU A 64 10.00 0.46 -6.21
C LEU A 64 9.78 1.38 -7.42
N ILE A 65 10.81 1.56 -8.26
CA ILE A 65 10.71 2.36 -9.49
C ILE A 65 9.85 1.61 -10.52
N GLY A 66 8.84 2.28 -11.04
CA GLY A 66 7.81 1.72 -11.92
C GLY A 66 6.55 1.25 -11.20
N ALA A 67 6.61 1.04 -9.87
CA ALA A 67 5.45 0.69 -9.05
C ALA A 67 4.98 1.88 -8.21
N GLU A 68 5.74 2.25 -7.18
CA GLU A 68 5.43 3.37 -6.29
C GLU A 68 6.08 4.66 -6.79
N TRP A 69 7.29 4.59 -7.34
CA TRP A 69 8.00 5.74 -7.90
C TRP A 69 7.95 5.72 -9.42
N ILE A 70 7.22 6.67 -10.01
CA ILE A 70 7.08 6.74 -11.47
C ILE A 70 7.64 8.06 -12.00
N GLU A 71 8.09 8.03 -13.26
CA GLU A 71 8.53 9.25 -13.95
C GLU A 71 7.43 10.30 -14.04
N VAL A 72 7.80 11.58 -14.01
CA VAL A 72 6.84 12.69 -14.15
C VAL A 72 6.00 12.57 -15.42
N ALA A 73 6.56 12.07 -16.52
CA ALA A 73 5.81 11.88 -17.76
C ALA A 73 4.73 10.80 -17.62
N THR A 74 5.05 9.68 -16.96
CA THR A 74 4.10 8.60 -16.68
C THR A 74 3.02 9.06 -15.70
N ALA A 75 3.39 9.84 -14.68
CA ALA A 75 2.44 10.41 -13.74
C ALA A 75 1.49 11.42 -14.41
N ALA A 76 2.01 12.27 -15.29
CA ALA A 76 1.22 13.22 -16.05
C ALA A 76 0.13 12.53 -16.88
N GLN A 77 0.49 11.42 -17.54
CA GLN A 77 -0.47 10.63 -18.31
C GLN A 77 -1.47 9.91 -17.40
N ARG A 78 -1.01 9.29 -16.31
CA ARG A 78 -1.84 8.47 -15.41
C ARG A 78 -2.86 9.27 -14.61
N PHE A 79 -2.51 10.49 -14.24
CA PHE A 79 -3.35 11.37 -13.42
C PHE A 79 -3.94 12.53 -14.21
N GLU A 80 -3.76 12.55 -15.53
CA GLU A 80 -4.24 13.61 -16.44
C GLU A 80 -3.83 15.03 -16.00
N LEU A 81 -2.60 15.17 -15.52
CA LEU A 81 -2.03 16.42 -15.03
C LEU A 81 -0.89 16.90 -15.91
N SER A 82 -0.72 18.22 -16.02
CA SER A 82 0.42 18.81 -16.71
C SER A 82 1.73 18.50 -15.97
N LYS A 83 2.80 18.20 -16.73
CA LYS A 83 4.15 17.92 -16.18
C LYS A 83 4.67 19.06 -15.30
N GLU A 84 4.31 20.30 -15.60
CA GLU A 84 4.69 21.49 -14.83
C GLU A 84 4.03 21.54 -13.46
N VAL A 85 2.76 21.14 -13.36
CA VAL A 85 2.05 21.04 -12.07
C VAL A 85 2.76 20.05 -11.16
N ILE A 86 3.07 18.86 -11.69
CA ILE A 86 3.78 17.80 -10.96
C ILE A 86 5.19 18.27 -10.56
N ARG A 87 5.93 18.93 -11.44
CA ARG A 87 7.24 19.53 -11.10
C ARG A 87 7.12 20.58 -10.00
N SER A 88 6.10 21.44 -10.06
CA SER A 88 5.88 22.45 -9.02
C SER A 88 5.67 21.81 -7.65
N TRP A 89 5.01 20.64 -7.60
CA TRP A 89 4.84 19.88 -6.37
C TRP A 89 6.14 19.27 -5.88
N CYS A 90 6.96 18.71 -6.77
CA CYS A 90 8.29 18.22 -6.41
C CYS A 90 9.22 19.31 -5.87
N GLN A 91 9.11 20.53 -6.40
CA GLN A 91 9.91 21.68 -5.95
C GLN A 91 9.45 22.22 -4.59
N ARG A 92 8.13 22.30 -4.37
CA ARG A 92 7.54 22.79 -3.12
C ARG A 92 7.64 21.76 -1.99
N ASP A 93 7.53 20.48 -2.33
CA ASP A 93 7.57 19.38 -1.39
C ASP A 93 8.63 18.34 -1.82
N LYS A 94 9.79 18.42 -1.16
CA LYS A 94 10.94 17.51 -1.39
C LYS A 94 10.65 16.05 -1.04
N THR A 95 9.53 15.79 -0.37
CA THR A 95 9.09 14.43 -0.03
C THR A 95 8.14 13.86 -1.09
N PHE A 96 7.64 14.69 -2.01
CA PHE A 96 6.73 14.31 -3.09
C PHE A 96 7.48 13.74 -4.31
N GLY A 97 8.65 14.32 -4.58
CA GLY A 97 9.52 13.93 -5.67
C GLY A 97 10.85 13.38 -5.17
N TRP A 98 11.38 12.40 -5.89
CA TRP A 98 12.72 11.88 -5.68
C TRP A 98 13.56 12.12 -6.94
N LYS A 99 14.64 12.89 -6.82
CA LYS A 99 15.59 13.08 -7.93
C LYS A 99 16.44 11.82 -8.06
N TYR A 100 16.30 11.12 -9.19
CA TYR A 100 17.00 9.87 -9.47
C TYR A 100 17.65 9.94 -10.86
N GLY A 101 18.98 9.80 -10.91
CA GLY A 101 19.76 10.00 -12.13
C GLY A 101 19.55 11.40 -12.73
N ALA A 102 19.15 11.46 -14.00
CA ALA A 102 18.84 12.69 -14.71
C ALA A 102 17.38 13.16 -14.55
N GLY A 103 16.53 12.34 -13.93
CA GLY A 103 15.08 12.52 -13.87
C GLY A 103 14.53 12.84 -12.49
N TRP A 104 13.23 13.14 -12.45
CA TRP A 104 12.45 13.23 -11.23
C TRP A 104 11.41 12.12 -11.23
N LEU A 105 11.42 11.33 -10.18
CA LEU A 105 10.39 10.36 -9.87
C LEU A 105 9.38 10.97 -8.90
N VAL A 106 8.14 10.53 -8.99
CA VAL A 106 7.06 10.95 -8.11
C VAL A 106 6.36 9.74 -7.51
N SER A 107 5.94 9.89 -6.25
CA SER A 107 5.21 8.84 -5.56
C SER A 107 3.77 8.77 -6.04
N VAL A 108 3.34 7.59 -6.48
CA VAL A 108 1.96 7.29 -6.86
C VAL A 108 1.03 7.44 -5.66
N SER A 109 1.43 6.95 -4.48
CA SER A 109 0.61 7.05 -3.28
C SER A 109 0.38 8.50 -2.85
N LYS A 110 1.40 9.36 -2.94
CA LYS A 110 1.24 10.80 -2.66
C LYS A 110 0.42 11.51 -3.73
N MET A 111 0.58 11.16 -5.01
CA MET A 111 -0.28 11.69 -6.07
C MET A 111 -1.75 11.35 -5.82
N ARG A 112 -2.05 10.08 -5.50
CA ARG A 112 -3.41 9.61 -5.16
C ARG A 112 -3.97 10.32 -3.93
N ALA A 113 -3.19 10.41 -2.86
CA ALA A 113 -3.61 11.10 -1.64
C ALA A 113 -3.92 12.58 -1.89
N ARG A 114 -3.08 13.26 -2.68
CA ARG A 114 -3.25 14.68 -3.01
C ARG A 114 -4.48 14.95 -3.89
N LEU A 115 -4.84 13.98 -4.74
CA LEU A 115 -6.02 14.06 -5.60
C LEU A 115 -7.28 13.46 -4.96
N GLY A 116 -7.18 12.89 -3.76
CA GLY A 116 -8.30 12.22 -3.08
C GLY A 116 -8.75 10.92 -3.75
N ILE A 117 -7.91 10.29 -4.56
CA ILE A 117 -8.21 9.07 -5.31
C ILE A 117 -7.87 7.86 -4.43
N ARG A 118 -8.88 7.23 -3.83
CA ARG A 118 -8.71 5.99 -3.04
C ARG A 118 -8.37 4.78 -3.90
#